data_AF-K1RCG8-F1
#
_entry.id   AF-K1RCG8-F1
#
_cell.length_a   1.000
_cell.length_b   1.000
_cell.length_c   1.000
_cell.angle_alpha   90.00
_cell.angle_beta   90.00
_cell.angle_gamma   90.00
#
_symmetry.space_group_name_H-M   'P 1'
#
loop_
_entity.id
_entity.type
_entity.pdbx_description
1 polymer ?
#
loop_
_entity_poly.entity_id
_entity_poly.type
_entity_poly.pdbx_seq_one_letter_code
_entity_poly.pdbx_strand_id
1 'polypeptide(L)'
;NTYQDRSCYHSDNESFPWKIIEKFNAEQIIKLFEELGVYAKNRNGYMYPYSDQASSVTEALKMELERLQIDVRLQTECTDIFPRKKGFTLQIVKDGKKGKIYADHVILCTGSRAFPASGSDGSGYDLAKKLGHKIIPVLPALVQLRCEEKFFKSIAGVRVQGTVSIWS
;
A
#
# COMPACT_ATOMS: atom_id res chain seq x y z
N ASN A 1 1.14 -12.88 5.76
CA ASN A 1 1.17 -13.37 7.15
C ASN A 1 0.25 -14.60 7.18
N THR A 2 0.71 -15.74 7.66
CA THR A 2 -0.04 -17.01 7.64
C THR A 2 -1.12 -17.10 8.72
N TYR A 3 -1.20 -16.14 9.63
CA TYR A 3 -2.22 -16.05 10.68
C TYR A 3 -3.29 -15.01 10.37
N GLN A 4 -3.43 -14.59 9.10
CA GLN A 4 -4.46 -13.63 8.72
C GLN A 4 -5.83 -14.30 8.74
N ASP A 5 -6.80 -13.61 9.34
CA ASP A 5 -8.22 -13.89 9.23
C ASP A 5 -8.98 -12.56 9.08
N ARG A 6 -10.32 -12.63 9.00
CA ARG A 6 -11.17 -11.45 8.82
C ARG A 6 -10.96 -10.38 9.91
N SER A 7 -10.68 -10.77 11.16
CA SER A 7 -10.48 -9.84 12.29
C SER A 7 -9.21 -9.00 12.17
N CYS A 8 -8.27 -9.41 11.31
CA CYS A 8 -7.04 -8.67 11.04
C CYS A 8 -7.25 -7.41 10.16
N TYR A 9 -8.47 -7.14 9.70
CA TYR A 9 -8.79 -6.04 8.79
C TYR A 9 -9.91 -5.16 9.33
N HIS A 10 -9.64 -3.85 9.42
CA HIS A 10 -10.62 -2.86 9.84
C HIS A 10 -11.40 -2.29 8.64
N SER A 11 -12.73 -2.40 8.65
CA SER A 11 -13.62 -1.82 7.65
C SER A 11 -15.06 -1.74 8.17
N ASP A 12 -15.79 -0.68 7.81
CA ASP A 12 -17.25 -0.57 8.04
C ASP A 12 -18.03 -1.69 7.31
N ASN A 13 -17.45 -2.26 6.25
CA ASN A 13 -17.92 -3.50 5.64
C ASN A 13 -16.91 -4.61 5.96
N GLU A 14 -17.07 -5.20 7.14
CA GLU A 14 -16.17 -6.23 7.67
C GLU A 14 -15.92 -7.41 6.72
N SER A 15 -16.85 -7.72 5.81
CA SER A 15 -16.68 -8.84 4.87
C SER A 15 -15.89 -8.47 3.61
N PHE A 16 -15.80 -7.18 3.29
CA PHE A 16 -15.27 -6.72 2.01
C PHE A 16 -13.78 -7.04 1.81
N PRO A 17 -12.86 -6.72 2.75
CA PRO A 17 -11.44 -7.03 2.57
C PRO A 17 -11.20 -8.53 2.42
N TRP A 18 -11.82 -9.34 3.29
CA TRP A 18 -11.58 -10.77 3.33
C TRP A 18 -12.04 -11.49 2.05
N LYS A 19 -13.20 -11.11 1.50
CA LYS A 19 -13.69 -11.60 0.20
C LYS A 19 -12.74 -11.35 -0.96
N ILE A 20 -11.88 -10.32 -0.88
CA ILE A 20 -10.87 -10.02 -1.89
C ILE A 20 -9.63 -10.88 -1.65
N ILE A 21 -9.17 -10.93 -0.40
CA ILE A 21 -7.97 -11.68 0.00
C ILE A 21 -8.11 -13.17 -0.28
N GLU A 22 -9.28 -13.76 -0.06
CA GLU A 22 -9.52 -15.18 -0.34
C GLU A 22 -9.37 -15.54 -1.83
N LYS A 23 -9.51 -14.57 -2.75
CA LYS A 23 -9.29 -14.80 -4.19
C LYS A 23 -7.81 -14.89 -4.57
N PHE A 24 -6.94 -14.27 -3.77
CA PHE A 24 -5.50 -14.27 -3.95
C PHE A 24 -4.80 -14.29 -2.59
N ASN A 25 -4.77 -15.47 -1.98
CA ASN A 25 -4.41 -15.67 -0.59
C ASN A 25 -2.88 -15.69 -0.36
N ALA A 26 -2.47 -15.89 0.89
CA ALA A 26 -1.06 -15.90 1.27
C ALA A 26 -0.25 -16.99 0.55
N GLU A 27 -0.80 -18.19 0.37
CA GLU A 27 -0.13 -19.29 -0.34
C GLU A 27 0.09 -18.96 -1.81
N GLN A 28 -0.89 -18.35 -2.46
CA GLN A 28 -0.80 -17.91 -3.86
C GLN A 28 0.25 -16.80 -4.04
N ILE A 29 0.32 -15.84 -3.12
CA ILE A 29 1.36 -14.81 -3.12
C ILE A 29 2.76 -15.42 -2.91
N ILE A 30 2.91 -16.35 -1.96
CA ILE A 30 4.19 -17.01 -1.69
C ILE A 30 4.65 -17.75 -2.95
N LYS A 31 3.77 -18.55 -3.55
CA LYS A 31 4.05 -19.29 -4.78
C LYS A 31 4.43 -18.37 -5.94
N LEU A 32 3.72 -17.25 -6.12
CA LEU A 32 4.08 -16.26 -7.14
C LEU A 32 5.51 -15.76 -6.96
N PHE A 33 5.91 -15.41 -5.73
CA PHE A 33 7.27 -14.94 -5.48
C PHE A 33 8.32 -16.05 -5.64
N GLU A 34 7.99 -17.30 -5.29
CA GLU A 34 8.85 -18.45 -5.57
C GLU A 34 9.07 -18.64 -7.08
N GLU A 35 8.02 -18.50 -7.90
CA GLU A 35 8.10 -18.52 -9.38
C GLU A 35 8.95 -17.36 -9.94
N LEU A 36 8.95 -16.21 -9.26
CA LEU A 36 9.82 -15.06 -9.56
C LEU A 36 11.23 -15.18 -8.97
N GLY A 37 11.56 -16.31 -8.32
CA GLY A 37 12.89 -16.58 -7.75
C GLY A 37 13.14 -15.99 -6.35
N VAL A 38 12.12 -15.49 -5.66
CA VAL A 38 12.19 -14.95 -4.30
C VAL A 38 11.58 -15.94 -3.31
N TYR A 39 12.44 -16.77 -2.72
CA TYR A 39 12.04 -17.72 -1.68
C TYR A 39 11.71 -17.03 -0.37
N ALA A 40 10.68 -17.53 0.32
CA ALA A 40 10.21 -16.95 1.56
C ALA A 40 10.75 -17.68 2.81
N LYS A 41 11.09 -16.91 3.83
CA LYS A 41 11.48 -17.34 5.18
C LYS A 41 10.38 -16.97 6.16
N ASN A 42 9.81 -17.96 6.84
CA ASN A 42 8.80 -17.74 7.87
C ASN A 42 9.46 -17.34 9.21
N ARG A 43 9.02 -16.23 9.80
CA ARG A 43 9.37 -15.78 11.15
C ARG A 43 8.08 -15.55 11.92
N ASN A 44 7.62 -16.56 12.66
CA ASN A 44 6.40 -16.49 13.47
C ASN A 44 5.16 -16.04 12.66
N GLY A 45 4.95 -16.66 11.50
CA GLY A 45 3.83 -16.38 10.58
C GLY A 45 4.05 -15.20 9.62
N TYR A 46 5.08 -14.40 9.85
CA TYR A 46 5.49 -13.35 8.91
C TYR A 46 6.44 -13.92 7.86
N MET A 47 6.15 -13.65 6.59
CA MET A 47 6.95 -14.13 5.46
C MET A 47 7.90 -13.02 5.03
N TYR A 48 9.20 -13.31 5.06
CA TYR A 48 10.27 -12.41 4.62
C TYR A 48 10.99 -13.02 3.42
N PRO A 49 11.59 -12.24 2.52
CA PRO A 49 12.51 -12.80 1.53
C PRO A 49 13.70 -13.46 2.24
N TYR A 50 14.17 -14.60 1.75
CA TYR A 50 15.28 -15.33 2.37
C TYR A 50 16.58 -14.51 2.43
N SER A 51 16.75 -13.57 1.50
CA SER A 51 17.84 -12.59 1.47
C SER A 51 17.82 -11.59 2.63
N ASP A 52 16.71 -11.49 3.37
CA ASP A 52 16.41 -10.44 4.34
C ASP A 52 16.47 -9.01 3.74
N GLN A 53 16.37 -8.88 2.41
CA GLN A 53 16.40 -7.59 1.69
C GLN A 53 15.06 -7.30 1.03
N ALA A 54 14.45 -6.15 1.37
CA ALA A 54 13.22 -5.69 0.71
C ALA A 54 13.43 -5.43 -0.79
N SER A 55 14.65 -5.05 -1.20
CA SER A 55 14.99 -4.84 -2.61
C SER A 55 14.81 -6.10 -3.46
N SER A 56 15.01 -7.30 -2.91
CA SER A 56 14.81 -8.56 -3.65
C SER A 56 13.38 -8.69 -4.18
N VAL A 57 12.39 -8.27 -3.39
CA VAL A 57 10.97 -8.26 -3.79
C VAL A 57 10.72 -7.24 -4.89
N THR A 58 11.23 -6.01 -4.72
CA THR A 58 11.05 -4.92 -5.69
C THR A 58 11.70 -5.22 -7.03
N GLU A 59 12.94 -5.75 -7.04
CA GLU A 59 13.65 -6.07 -8.28
C GLU A 59 13.00 -7.24 -9.01
N ALA A 60 12.52 -8.27 -8.30
CA ALA A 60 11.77 -9.36 -8.93
C ALA A 60 10.51 -8.85 -9.67
N LEU A 61 9.75 -7.92 -9.06
CA LEU A 61 8.59 -7.31 -9.70
C LEU A 61 8.99 -6.43 -10.89
N LYS A 62 10.10 -5.67 -10.82
CA LYS A 62 10.59 -4.88 -11.96
C LYS A 62 10.99 -5.77 -13.13
N MET A 63 11.74 -6.83 -12.87
CA MET A 63 12.15 -7.80 -13.90
C MET A 63 10.93 -8.45 -14.56
N GLU A 64 9.87 -8.73 -13.78
CA GLU A 64 8.64 -9.27 -14.34
C GLU A 64 7.88 -8.26 -15.21
N LEU A 65 7.83 -6.99 -14.81
CA LEU A 65 7.27 -5.92 -15.65
C LEU A 65 8.05 -5.75 -16.96
N GLU A 66 9.38 -5.84 -16.92
CA GLU A 66 10.24 -5.80 -18.10
C GLU A 66 10.02 -7.02 -19.00
N ARG A 67 9.94 -8.23 -18.43
CA ARG A 67 9.67 -9.48 -19.16
C ARG A 67 8.32 -9.44 -19.88
N LEU A 68 7.31 -8.85 -19.24
CA LEU A 68 5.97 -8.64 -19.79
C LEU A 68 5.86 -7.40 -20.69
N GLN A 69 6.96 -6.65 -20.86
CA GLN A 69 7.04 -5.45 -21.69
C GLN A 69 6.01 -4.37 -21.29
N ILE A 70 5.77 -4.21 -19.98
CA ILE A 70 4.87 -3.18 -19.44
C ILE A 70 5.57 -1.81 -19.48
N ASP A 71 4.89 -0.80 -20.03
CA ASP A 71 5.39 0.58 -20.06
C ASP A 71 5.34 1.22 -18.67
N VAL A 72 6.49 1.36 -18.02
CA VAL A 72 6.65 1.98 -16.70
C VAL A 72 7.21 3.39 -16.84
N ARG A 73 6.41 4.39 -16.43
CA ARG A 73 6.78 5.81 -16.51
C ARG A 73 7.05 6.39 -15.12
N LEU A 74 8.31 6.37 -14.70
CA LEU A 74 8.75 7.04 -13.48
C LEU A 74 8.79 8.57 -13.65
N GLN A 75 8.92 9.30 -12.54
CA GLN A 75 8.92 10.77 -12.50
C GLN A 75 7.74 11.39 -13.25
N THR A 76 6.61 10.68 -13.26
CA THR A 76 5.40 11.04 -13.99
C THR A 76 4.25 11.08 -13.00
N GLU A 77 3.89 12.28 -12.56
CA GLU A 77 2.78 12.51 -11.64
C GLU A 77 1.48 12.62 -12.43
N CYS A 78 0.40 11.97 -11.97
CA CYS A 78 -0.94 12.18 -12.50
C CYS A 78 -1.69 13.21 -11.64
N THR A 79 -2.00 14.37 -12.22
CA THR A 79 -2.63 15.48 -11.47
C THR A 79 -4.15 15.45 -11.54
N ASP A 80 -4.69 14.91 -12.63
CA ASP A 80 -6.13 14.87 -12.90
C ASP A 80 -6.52 13.68 -13.79
N ILE A 81 -7.73 13.19 -13.60
CA ILE A 81 -8.33 12.12 -14.40
C ILE A 81 -9.72 12.60 -14.84
N PHE A 82 -9.96 12.63 -16.15
CA PHE A 82 -11.20 13.08 -16.75
C PHE A 82 -11.91 11.92 -17.45
N PRO A 83 -13.10 11.50 -16.97
CA PRO A 83 -13.94 10.57 -17.70
C PRO A 83 -14.35 11.13 -19.07
N ARG A 84 -14.43 10.26 -20.07
CA ARG A 84 -14.89 10.60 -21.43
C ARG A 84 -16.06 9.71 -21.83
N LYS A 85 -16.64 9.98 -23.00
CA LYS A 85 -17.63 9.07 -23.62
C LYS A 85 -17.10 7.64 -23.77
N LYS A 86 -15.79 7.47 -24.00
CA LYS A 86 -15.05 6.20 -23.99
C LYS A 86 -13.72 6.42 -23.27
N GLY A 87 -13.50 5.68 -22.18
CA GLY A 87 -12.27 5.73 -21.38
C GLY A 87 -12.06 7.05 -20.63
N PHE A 88 -10.79 7.38 -20.43
CA PHE A 88 -10.31 8.46 -19.58
C PHE A 88 -9.19 9.24 -20.26
N THR A 89 -9.08 10.53 -19.94
CA THR A 89 -7.86 11.32 -20.15
C THR A 89 -7.21 11.60 -18.81
N LEU A 90 -5.95 11.22 -18.68
CA LEU A 90 -5.13 11.54 -17.52
C LEU A 90 -4.28 12.76 -17.88
N GLN A 91 -4.31 13.77 -17.02
CA GLN A 91 -3.33 14.85 -17.06
C GLN A 91 -2.13 14.44 -16.22
N ILE A 92 -0.94 14.58 -16.81
CA ILE A 92 0.30 14.22 -16.16
C ILE A 92 1.29 15.38 -16.18
N VAL A 93 2.23 15.35 -15.24
CA VAL A 93 3.43 16.17 -15.23
C VAL A 93 4.63 15.25 -15.19
N LYS A 94 5.51 15.38 -16.19
CA LYS A 94 6.78 14.63 -16.26
C LYS A 94 7.91 15.61 -16.44
N ASP A 95 8.90 15.58 -15.55
CA ASP A 95 10.05 16.50 -15.56
C ASP A 95 9.63 17.98 -15.68
N GLY A 96 8.59 18.37 -14.94
CA GLY A 96 8.02 19.72 -14.96
C GLY A 96 7.17 20.08 -16.18
N LYS A 97 7.02 19.17 -17.16
CA LYS A 97 6.24 19.40 -18.38
C LYS A 97 4.88 18.72 -18.31
N LYS A 98 3.84 19.46 -18.67
CA LYS A 98 2.46 18.94 -18.75
C LYS A 98 2.30 18.04 -19.97
N GLY A 99 1.61 16.93 -19.78
CA GLY A 99 1.26 15.97 -20.83
C GLY A 99 -0.12 15.37 -20.62
N LYS A 100 -0.54 14.52 -21.56
CA LYS A 100 -1.80 13.77 -21.49
C LYS A 100 -1.57 12.32 -21.85
N ILE A 101 -2.26 11.43 -21.15
CA ILE A 101 -2.37 10.01 -21.47
C ILE A 101 -3.84 9.67 -21.68
N TYR A 102 -4.14 8.76 -22.61
CA TYR A 102 -5.48 8.23 -22.81
C TYR A 102 -5.48 6.75 -22.44
N ALA A 103 -6.52 6.30 -21.74
CA ALA A 103 -6.67 4.91 -21.33
C ALA A 103 -8.16 4.53 -21.31
N ASP A 104 -8.48 3.29 -21.66
CA ASP A 104 -9.85 2.78 -21.56
C ASP A 104 -10.25 2.52 -20.10
N HIS A 105 -9.28 2.11 -19.27
CA HIS A 105 -9.45 1.82 -17.86
C HIS A 105 -8.33 2.45 -17.04
N VAL A 106 -8.65 2.83 -15.79
CA VAL A 106 -7.70 3.39 -14.82
C VAL A 106 -7.85 2.63 -13.50
N ILE A 107 -6.73 2.16 -12.96
CA ILE A 107 -6.65 1.53 -11.64
C ILE A 107 -5.83 2.46 -10.75
N LEU A 108 -6.41 2.92 -9.64
CA LEU A 108 -5.74 3.80 -8.67
C LEU A 108 -5.02 2.97 -7.61
N CYS A 109 -3.68 2.98 -7.65
CA CYS A 109 -2.79 2.27 -6.72
C CYS A 109 -1.80 3.21 -6.01
N THR A 110 -2.23 4.41 -5.63
CA THR A 110 -1.37 5.51 -5.16
C THR A 110 -0.95 5.45 -3.67
N GLY A 111 -1.34 4.39 -2.96
CA GLY A 111 -1.10 4.27 -1.51
C GLY A 111 -1.92 5.24 -0.67
N SER A 112 -1.53 5.39 0.60
CA SER A 112 -2.21 6.21 1.60
C SER A 112 -1.48 7.54 1.89
N ARG A 113 -1.73 8.16 3.05
CA ARG A 113 -1.01 9.34 3.58
C ARG A 113 0.02 8.99 4.65
N ALA A 114 0.32 7.71 4.84
CA ALA A 114 1.10 7.23 5.99
C ALA A 114 2.58 7.65 5.95
N PHE A 115 3.17 7.76 4.74
CA PHE A 115 4.58 8.14 4.60
C PHE A 115 4.79 9.06 3.38
N PRO A 116 4.49 10.37 3.50
CA PRO A 116 4.55 11.30 2.36
C PRO A 116 5.92 11.39 1.70
N ALA A 117 7.00 11.19 2.45
CA ALA A 117 8.36 11.19 1.92
C ALA A 117 8.61 10.08 0.87
N SER A 118 7.81 9.00 0.84
CA SER A 118 7.87 7.98 -0.21
C SER A 118 6.92 8.23 -1.39
N GLY A 119 6.26 9.40 -1.44
CA GLY A 119 5.23 9.72 -2.43
C GLY A 119 3.81 9.28 -2.03
N SER A 120 3.63 8.63 -0.87
CA SER A 120 2.30 8.33 -0.31
C SER A 120 1.76 9.55 0.44
N ASP A 121 1.43 10.60 -0.32
CA ASP A 121 1.14 11.96 0.16
C ASP A 121 -0.36 12.30 0.23
N GLY A 122 -1.20 11.41 -0.30
CA GLY A 122 -2.66 11.57 -0.34
C GLY A 122 -3.23 12.15 -1.62
N SER A 123 -2.42 12.49 -2.61
CA SER A 123 -2.84 12.96 -3.94
C SER A 123 -3.88 12.03 -4.59
N GLY A 124 -3.76 10.71 -4.39
CA GLY A 124 -4.73 9.74 -4.85
C GLY A 124 -6.14 9.88 -4.29
N TYR A 125 -6.28 10.35 -3.05
CA TYR A 125 -7.60 10.64 -2.46
C TYR A 125 -8.26 11.82 -3.16
N ASP A 126 -7.47 12.83 -3.54
CA ASP A 126 -7.97 13.98 -4.28
C ASP A 126 -8.41 13.58 -5.70
N LEU A 127 -7.65 12.69 -6.37
CA LEU A 127 -8.05 12.10 -7.64
C LEU A 127 -9.39 11.34 -7.52
N ALA A 128 -9.52 10.47 -6.53
CA ALA A 128 -10.75 9.72 -6.30
C ALA A 128 -11.94 10.64 -5.99
N LYS A 129 -11.72 11.71 -5.21
CA LYS A 129 -12.75 12.72 -4.90
C LYS A 129 -13.21 13.48 -6.15
N LYS A 130 -12.29 13.87 -7.04
CA LYS A 130 -12.61 14.50 -8.34
C LYS A 130 -13.41 13.57 -9.26
N LEU A 131 -13.22 12.25 -9.14
CA LEU A 131 -14.01 11.23 -9.83
C LEU A 131 -15.38 10.96 -9.19
N GLY A 132 -15.73 11.67 -8.10
CA GLY A 132 -17.03 11.58 -7.44
C GLY A 132 -17.10 10.58 -6.28
N HIS A 133 -15.98 9.98 -5.87
CA HIS A 133 -15.96 9.09 -4.71
C HIS A 133 -16.03 9.85 -3.39
N LYS A 134 -16.75 9.28 -2.41
CA LYS A 134 -16.70 9.72 -1.02
C LYS A 134 -15.45 9.16 -0.35
N ILE A 135 -14.62 10.03 0.21
CA ILE A 135 -13.45 9.65 1.00
C ILE A 135 -13.84 9.63 2.49
N ILE A 136 -13.65 8.50 3.14
CA ILE A 136 -13.82 8.35 4.60
C ILE A 136 -12.68 9.11 5.31
N PRO A 137 -12.92 9.78 6.46
CA PRO A 137 -11.86 10.43 7.21
C PRO A 137 -10.66 9.50 7.44
N VAL A 138 -9.49 9.92 6.97
CA VAL A 138 -8.25 9.14 7.08
C VAL A 138 -7.62 9.44 8.43
N LEU A 139 -7.47 8.40 9.25
CA LEU A 139 -6.87 8.49 10.58
C LEU A 139 -5.51 7.78 10.60
N PRO A 140 -4.54 8.24 11.41
CA PRO A 140 -3.28 7.54 11.58
C PRO A 140 -3.52 6.18 12.24
N ALA A 141 -2.90 5.14 11.68
CA ALA A 141 -2.95 3.77 12.20
C ALA A 141 -1.53 3.22 12.32
N LEU A 142 -1.31 2.31 13.28
CA LEU A 142 0.02 1.73 13.58
C LEU A 142 1.09 2.80 13.89
N VAL A 143 0.67 3.90 14.54
CA VAL A 143 1.56 4.98 15.00
C VAL A 143 1.81 4.87 16.50
N GLN A 144 2.86 5.54 16.96
CA GLN A 144 3.16 5.67 18.37
C GLN A 144 2.06 6.43 19.11
N LEU A 145 1.80 6.03 20.35
CA LEU A 145 1.01 6.82 21.29
C LEU A 145 1.88 7.93 21.88
N ARG A 146 1.29 9.10 22.10
CA ARG A 146 1.94 10.22 22.81
C ARG A 146 1.32 10.30 24.20
N CYS A 147 2.17 10.21 25.21
CA CYS A 147 1.77 10.38 26.61
C CYS A 147 2.17 11.77 27.10
N GLU A 148 1.35 12.37 27.96
CA GLU A 148 1.59 13.72 28.48
C GLU A 148 2.59 13.72 29.65
N GLU A 149 2.66 12.61 30.38
CA GLU A 149 3.44 12.48 31.61
C GLU A 149 4.95 12.48 31.37
N LYS A 150 5.69 13.20 32.22
CA LYS A 150 7.16 13.32 32.10
C LYS A 150 7.90 12.01 32.42
N PHE A 151 7.28 11.09 33.15
CA PHE A 151 7.87 9.80 33.52
C PHE A 151 8.37 9.00 32.31
N PHE A 152 7.65 9.04 31.19
CA PHE A 152 8.06 8.30 29.99
C PHE A 152 9.40 8.75 29.42
N LYS A 153 9.85 9.98 29.71
CA LYS A 153 11.19 10.45 29.34
C LYS A 153 12.30 9.76 30.13
N SER A 154 12.09 9.47 31.42
CA SER A 154 13.12 8.83 32.26
C SER A 154 13.32 7.35 31.96
N ILE A 155 12.36 6.71 31.29
CA ILE A 155 12.42 5.30 30.89
C ILE A 155 12.55 5.12 29.36
N ALA A 156 12.96 6.17 28.65
CA ALA A 156 13.15 6.10 27.20
C ALA A 156 14.13 4.98 26.82
N GLY A 157 13.71 4.11 25.90
CA GLY A 157 14.50 2.97 25.43
C GLY A 157 14.27 1.66 26.20
N VAL A 158 13.59 1.70 27.36
CA VAL A 158 13.19 0.48 28.07
C VAL A 158 12.15 -0.28 27.25
N ARG A 159 12.34 -1.61 27.13
CA ARG A 159 11.42 -2.52 26.44
C ARG A 159 10.81 -3.48 27.45
N VAL A 160 9.50 -3.67 27.38
CA VAL A 160 8.75 -4.59 28.25
C VAL A 160 7.83 -5.45 27.40
N GLN A 161 7.66 -6.72 27.79
CA GLN A 161 6.62 -7.58 27.23
C GLN A 161 5.33 -7.34 28.01
N GLY A 162 4.23 -7.05 27.32
CA GLY A 162 2.97 -6.74 27.97
C GLY A 162 1.79 -6.71 26.99
N THR A 163 0.59 -6.51 27.54
CA THR A 163 -0.65 -6.37 26.78
C THR A 163 -1.11 -4.92 26.83
N VAL A 164 -1.61 -4.40 25.72
CA VAL A 164 -2.25 -3.09 25.64
C VAL A 164 -3.72 -3.31 25.34
N SER A 165 -4.59 -2.67 26.10
CA SER A 165 -6.04 -2.66 25.87
C SER A 165 -6.54 -1.23 25.90
N ILE A 166 -7.58 -0.95 25.13
CA ILE A 166 -8.30 0.32 25.20
C ILE A 166 -9.41 0.13 26.22
N TRP A 167 -9.40 0.92 27.29
CA TRP A 167 -10.52 0.95 28.20
C TRP A 167 -11.64 1.77 27.55
N SER A 168 -12.77 1.12 27.30
CA SER A 168 -14.01 1.75 26.83
C SER A 168 -15.04 1.74 27.94
#